data_AF-A0A7V0RJ88-F1
#
_entry.id   AF-A0A7V0RJ88-F1
#
_cell.length_a   1.000
_cell.length_b   1.000
_cell.length_c   1.000
_cell.angle_alpha   90.00
_cell.angle_beta   90.00
_cell.angle_gamma   90.00
#
_symmetry.space_group_name_H-M   'P 1'
#
loop_
_entity.id
_entity.type
_entity.pdbx_description
1 polymer ?
#
loop_
_entity_poly.entity_id
_entity_poly.type
_entity_poly.pdbx_seq_one_letter_code
_entity_poly.pdbx_strand_id
1 'polypeptide(L)'
;MTNDASRRFPLESTVRHHLGSAKAALLGAPYWVWPLPFLLSAGIFLILQSPIGWFTEKPVQEIVAPVVIGLAAVLALFVHRWVREFFTLLLACFVWALFLRELHFYGTSNGAYAAIILLAWWASSRRDEIRDFLKWPSIRGLLAASLWTYFVTKLFDRHYFSFLPGYYSWNNNVEESLETLAHAMVLALVVVTLRIGSLQGGRGARDAPASPGSDAA
;
A
#
# COMPACT_ATOMS: atom_id res chain seq x y z
N MET A 1 -8.33 -39.38 5.47
CA MET A 1 -7.59 -38.20 5.93
C MET A 1 -6.12 -38.57 6.04
N THR A 2 -5.35 -38.37 4.97
CA THR A 2 -3.93 -38.67 4.92
C THR A 2 -3.15 -37.54 5.57
N ASN A 3 -2.44 -37.87 6.65
CA ASN A 3 -1.47 -37.00 7.31
C ASN A 3 -0.31 -36.71 6.32
N ASP A 4 -0.41 -35.63 5.54
CA ASP A 4 0.71 -35.12 4.72
C ASP A 4 1.68 -34.32 5.62
N ALA A 5 2.19 -35.00 6.64
CA ALA A 5 2.85 -34.39 7.81
C ALA A 5 4.33 -34.04 7.60
N SER A 6 4.86 -34.03 6.36
CA SER A 6 6.31 -33.86 6.18
C SER A 6 6.78 -33.25 4.88
N ARG A 7 5.97 -32.47 4.17
CA ARG A 7 6.53 -31.48 3.22
C ARG A 7 7.15 -30.30 4.00
N ARG A 8 8.20 -30.60 4.77
CA ARG A 8 9.16 -29.57 5.19
C ARG A 8 9.83 -29.10 3.91
N PHE A 9 9.31 -28.03 3.33
CA PHE A 9 10.03 -27.30 2.30
C PHE A 9 11.39 -26.95 2.89
N PRO A 10 12.51 -27.38 2.27
CA PRO A 10 13.83 -26.98 2.74
C PRO A 10 13.88 -25.45 2.80
N LEU A 11 14.47 -24.89 3.86
CA LEU A 11 14.50 -23.43 4.10
C LEU A 11 14.93 -22.64 2.85
N GLU A 12 15.86 -23.19 2.07
CA GLU A 12 16.30 -22.63 0.80
C GLU A 12 15.16 -22.42 -0.21
N SER A 13 14.21 -23.36 -0.31
CA SER A 13 13.10 -23.27 -1.24
C SER A 13 12.12 -22.15 -0.85
N THR A 14 11.87 -21.97 0.45
CA THR A 14 11.03 -20.88 0.98
C THR A 14 11.67 -19.52 0.70
N VAL A 15 12.96 -19.36 0.99
CA VAL A 15 13.69 -18.11 0.73
C VAL A 15 13.67 -17.76 -0.76
N ARG A 16 13.96 -18.73 -1.64
CA ARG A 16 13.90 -18.52 -3.11
C ARG A 16 12.49 -18.12 -3.57
N HIS A 17 11.45 -18.70 -2.98
CA HIS A 17 10.05 -18.34 -3.28
C HIS A 17 9.74 -16.88 -2.95
N HIS A 18 10.08 -16.43 -1.73
CA HIS A 18 9.84 -15.05 -1.31
C HIS A 18 10.70 -14.04 -2.09
N LEU A 19 11.96 -14.36 -2.35
CA LEU A 19 12.83 -13.51 -3.20
C LEU A 19 12.29 -13.43 -4.64
N GLY A 20 11.76 -14.54 -5.18
CA GLY A 20 11.12 -14.56 -6.49
C GLY A 20 9.89 -13.64 -6.54
N SER A 21 9.03 -13.68 -5.51
CA SER A 21 7.87 -12.79 -5.40
C SER A 21 8.29 -11.32 -5.27
N ALA A 22 9.30 -11.01 -4.45
CA ALA A 22 9.83 -9.66 -4.30
C ALA A 22 10.40 -9.12 -5.62
N LYS A 23 11.20 -9.93 -6.32
CA LYS A 23 11.73 -9.59 -7.66
C LYS A 23 10.60 -9.36 -8.67
N ALA A 24 9.57 -10.21 -8.67
CA ALA A 24 8.42 -10.05 -9.56
C ALA A 24 7.61 -8.78 -9.26
N ALA A 25 7.44 -8.43 -7.97
CA ALA A 25 6.80 -7.18 -7.57
C ALA A 25 7.60 -5.96 -8.02
N LEU A 26 8.93 -5.99 -7.84
CA LEU A 26 9.84 -4.93 -8.26
C LEU A 26 9.81 -4.72 -9.78
N LEU A 27 9.96 -5.79 -10.55
CA LEU A 27 9.97 -5.73 -12.02
C LEU A 27 8.57 -5.48 -12.61
N GLY A 28 7.51 -5.79 -11.87
CA GLY A 28 6.13 -5.55 -12.26
C GLY A 28 5.65 -4.11 -12.02
N ALA A 29 6.43 -3.28 -11.31
CA ALA A 29 6.10 -1.90 -11.05
C ALA A 29 6.25 -1.06 -12.35
N PRO A 30 5.26 -0.22 -12.70
CA PRO A 30 5.38 0.69 -13.84
C PRO A 30 6.59 1.63 -13.71
N TYR A 31 7.28 1.94 -14.83
CA TYR A 31 8.49 2.75 -14.80
C TYR A 31 8.31 4.16 -14.23
N TRP A 32 7.10 4.74 -14.32
CA TRP A 32 6.81 6.07 -13.79
C TRP A 32 6.86 6.13 -12.24
N VAL A 33 6.77 4.98 -11.57
CA VAL A 33 6.82 4.90 -10.10
C VAL A 33 8.17 5.35 -9.55
N TRP A 34 9.28 5.02 -10.23
CA TRP A 34 10.63 5.25 -9.73
C TRP A 34 11.01 6.72 -9.55
N PRO A 35 10.81 7.60 -10.56
CA PRO A 35 11.10 9.02 -10.40
C PRO A 35 10.05 9.76 -9.55
N LEU A 36 8.87 9.16 -9.34
CA LEU A 36 7.72 9.84 -8.73
C LEU A 36 8.03 10.55 -7.42
N PRO A 37 8.58 9.91 -6.36
CA PRO A 37 8.79 10.61 -5.10
C PRO A 37 9.74 11.79 -5.24
N PHE A 38 10.77 11.71 -6.09
CA PHE A 38 11.69 12.82 -6.33
C PHE A 38 11.02 13.98 -7.06
N LEU A 39 10.14 13.68 -8.03
CA LEU A 39 9.34 14.70 -8.71
C LEU A 39 8.34 15.35 -7.74
N LEU A 40 7.72 14.57 -6.85
CA LEU A 40 6.85 15.09 -5.80
C LEU A 40 7.64 15.95 -4.80
N SER A 41 8.84 15.52 -4.37
CA SER A 41 9.72 16.30 -3.49
C SER A 41 10.07 17.65 -4.12
N ALA A 42 10.46 17.65 -5.40
CA ALA A 42 10.74 18.87 -6.14
C ALA A 42 9.50 19.77 -6.23
N GLY A 43 8.34 19.20 -6.53
CA GLY A 43 7.07 19.92 -6.55
C GLY A 43 6.71 20.57 -5.20
N ILE A 44 6.85 19.82 -4.10
CA ILE A 44 6.62 20.34 -2.73
C ILE A 44 7.61 21.46 -2.42
N PHE A 45 8.89 21.28 -2.75
CA PHE A 45 9.90 22.31 -2.55
C PHE A 45 9.57 23.60 -3.32
N LEU A 46 9.08 23.50 -4.55
CA LEU A 46 8.62 24.66 -5.32
C LEU A 46 7.37 25.32 -4.70
N ILE A 47 6.41 24.52 -4.21
CA ILE A 47 5.23 25.03 -3.51
C ILE A 47 5.61 25.77 -2.23
N LEU A 48 6.61 25.26 -1.49
CA LEU A 48 7.12 25.89 -0.26
C LEU A 48 7.64 27.31 -0.53
N GLN A 49 8.16 27.60 -1.73
CA GLN A 49 8.63 28.94 -2.12
C GLN A 49 7.50 29.87 -2.59
N SER A 50 6.26 29.39 -2.63
CA SER A 50 5.10 30.15 -3.13
C SER A 50 4.25 30.71 -1.97
N PRO A 51 3.34 31.66 -2.23
CA PRO A 51 2.42 32.18 -1.20
C PRO A 51 1.49 31.13 -0.57
N ILE A 52 1.34 29.95 -1.21
CA ILE A 52 0.55 28.82 -0.69
C ILE A 52 1.42 27.77 0.00
N GLY A 53 2.71 28.06 0.24
CA GLY A 53 3.66 27.17 0.88
C GLY A 53 3.27 26.75 2.30
N TRP A 54 2.42 27.53 2.97
CA TRP A 54 1.86 27.22 4.29
C TRP A 54 1.19 25.84 4.35
N PHE A 55 0.65 25.35 3.23
CA PHE A 55 0.04 24.02 3.17
C PHE A 55 1.06 22.89 3.40
N THR A 56 2.35 23.13 3.12
CA THR A 56 3.42 22.14 3.30
C THR A 56 4.02 22.12 4.70
N GLU A 57 3.57 23.03 5.57
CA GLU A 57 4.10 23.15 6.93
C GLU A 57 3.67 21.98 7.80
N LYS A 58 4.59 21.54 8.65
CA LYS A 58 4.39 20.41 9.57
C LYS A 58 3.08 20.46 10.37
N PRO A 59 2.65 21.57 11.01
CA PRO A 59 1.41 21.60 11.77
C PRO A 59 0.16 21.31 10.92
N VAL A 60 0.18 21.67 9.64
CA VAL A 60 -0.90 21.33 8.70
C VAL A 60 -0.85 19.85 8.36
N GLN A 61 0.34 19.32 8.08
CA GLN A 61 0.53 17.91 7.73
C GLN A 61 0.19 16.97 8.89
N GLU A 62 0.50 17.34 10.14
CA GLU A 62 0.13 16.61 11.36
C GLU A 62 -1.40 16.48 11.56
N ILE A 63 -2.20 17.32 10.89
CA ILE A 63 -3.68 17.22 10.89
C ILE A 63 -4.16 16.44 9.65
N VAL A 64 -3.61 16.77 8.48
CA VAL A 64 -4.06 16.18 7.21
C VAL A 64 -3.68 14.70 7.11
N ALA A 65 -2.46 14.32 7.48
CA ALA A 65 -1.96 12.96 7.33
C ALA A 65 -2.81 11.93 8.10
N PRO A 66 -3.13 12.11 9.41
CA PRO A 66 -3.99 11.20 10.15
C PRO A 66 -5.42 11.13 9.61
N VAL A 67 -5.96 12.25 9.15
CA VAL A 67 -7.32 12.29 8.57
C VAL A 67 -7.37 11.49 7.28
N VAL A 68 -6.43 11.68 6.36
CA VAL A 68 -6.39 10.98 5.07
C VAL A 68 -6.22 9.48 5.27
N ILE A 69 -5.27 9.05 6.11
CA ILE A 69 -5.05 7.61 6.34
C ILE A 69 -6.15 6.98 7.20
N GLY A 70 -6.78 7.74 8.10
CA GLY A 70 -7.96 7.30 8.86
C GLY A 70 -9.17 7.05 7.96
N LEU A 71 -9.44 7.94 7.00
CA LEU A 71 -10.48 7.73 5.97
C LEU A 71 -10.18 6.47 5.14
N ALA A 72 -8.92 6.28 4.75
CA ALA A 72 -8.51 5.08 4.03
C ALA A 72 -8.73 3.81 4.86
N ALA A 73 -8.44 3.84 6.17
CA ALA A 73 -8.57 2.70 7.07
C ALA A 73 -10.03 2.26 7.24
N VAL A 74 -10.94 3.22 7.44
CA VAL A 74 -12.39 2.95 7.52
C VAL A 74 -12.90 2.40 6.19
N LEU A 75 -12.53 3.05 5.08
CA LEU A 75 -12.96 2.61 3.75
C LEU A 75 -12.42 1.21 3.43
N ALA A 76 -11.18 0.88 3.80
CA ALA A 76 -10.60 -0.44 3.53
C ALA A 76 -11.36 -1.57 4.24
N LEU A 77 -11.84 -1.36 5.47
CA LEU A 77 -12.71 -2.32 6.15
C LEU A 77 -14.04 -2.49 5.43
N PHE A 78 -14.65 -1.39 4.99
CA PHE A 78 -15.88 -1.43 4.20
C PHE A 78 -15.68 -2.19 2.88
N VAL A 79 -14.60 -1.88 2.15
CA VAL A 79 -14.23 -2.57 0.91
C VAL A 79 -14.02 -4.06 1.15
N HIS A 80 -13.29 -4.44 2.20
CA HIS A 80 -13.10 -5.84 2.53
C HIS A 80 -14.41 -6.55 2.88
N ARG A 81 -15.29 -5.91 3.66
CA ARG A 81 -16.60 -6.46 4.03
C ARG A 81 -17.50 -6.71 2.81
N TRP A 82 -17.35 -5.91 1.77
CA TRP A 82 -18.12 -6.00 0.53
C TRP A 82 -17.54 -7.00 -0.47
N VAL A 83 -16.23 -6.91 -0.75
CA VAL A 83 -15.54 -7.68 -1.78
C VAL A 83 -15.13 -9.07 -1.27
N ARG A 84 -14.76 -9.19 0.01
CA ARG A 84 -14.42 -10.44 0.70
C ARG A 84 -13.27 -11.25 0.09
N GLU A 85 -12.38 -10.58 -0.64
CA GLU A 85 -11.20 -11.18 -1.27
C GLU A 85 -9.96 -11.07 -0.39
N PHE A 86 -9.03 -12.02 -0.52
CA PHE A 86 -7.81 -12.05 0.28
C PHE A 86 -6.96 -10.77 0.14
N PHE A 87 -6.84 -10.23 -1.09
CA PHE A 87 -6.14 -8.96 -1.32
C PHE A 87 -6.75 -7.80 -0.52
N THR A 88 -8.09 -7.72 -0.41
CA THR A 88 -8.75 -6.64 0.34
C THR A 88 -8.54 -6.76 1.85
N LEU A 89 -8.41 -7.98 2.38
CA LEU A 89 -8.02 -8.20 3.77
C LEU A 89 -6.59 -7.72 4.01
N LEU A 90 -5.66 -8.14 3.14
CA LEU A 90 -4.26 -7.72 3.21
C LEU A 90 -4.12 -6.20 3.16
N LEU A 91 -4.85 -5.55 2.23
CA LEU A 91 -4.90 -4.10 2.10
C LEU A 91 -5.46 -3.47 3.38
N ALA A 92 -6.57 -3.96 3.92
CA ALA A 92 -7.12 -3.44 5.18
C ALA A 92 -6.10 -3.53 6.33
N CYS A 93 -5.43 -4.67 6.50
CA CYS A 93 -4.38 -4.80 7.52
C CYS A 93 -3.21 -3.83 7.29
N PHE A 94 -2.78 -3.64 6.04
CA PHE A 94 -1.72 -2.69 5.69
C PHE A 94 -2.12 -1.24 6.03
N VAL A 95 -3.32 -0.81 5.63
CA VAL A 95 -3.80 0.56 5.89
C VAL A 95 -3.96 0.80 7.39
N TRP A 96 -4.46 -0.19 8.14
CA TRP A 96 -4.56 -0.08 9.60
C TRP A 96 -3.20 -0.06 10.29
N ALA A 97 -2.20 -0.77 9.79
CA ALA A 97 -0.84 -0.68 10.32
C ALA A 97 -0.25 0.73 10.14
N LEU A 98 -0.50 1.38 8.99
CA LEU A 98 -0.10 2.77 8.75
C LEU A 98 -0.88 3.75 9.63
N PHE A 99 -2.21 3.59 9.75
CA PHE A 99 -3.02 4.46 10.61
C PHE A 99 -2.60 4.38 12.09
N LEU A 100 -2.33 3.17 12.59
CA LEU A 100 -1.86 2.98 13.97
C LEU A 100 -0.47 3.58 14.20
N ARG A 101 0.39 3.61 13.17
CA ARG A 101 1.67 4.33 13.23
C ARG A 101 1.44 5.83 13.42
N GLU A 102 0.50 6.40 12.67
CA GLU A 102 0.23 7.83 12.61
C GLU A 102 -0.36 8.40 13.92
N LEU A 103 -1.03 7.56 14.71
CA LEU A 103 -1.53 7.96 16.03
C LEU A 103 -0.41 8.16 17.07
N HIS A 104 0.84 7.83 16.74
CA HIS A 104 2.02 8.04 17.59
C HIS A 104 1.93 7.44 19.00
N PHE A 105 1.18 6.36 19.22
CA PHE A 105 1.22 5.66 20.51
C PHE A 105 2.62 5.06 20.76
N TYR A 106 3.03 5.00 22.02
CA TYR A 106 4.32 4.40 22.41
C TYR A 106 4.48 2.99 21.80
N GLY A 107 5.55 2.78 21.02
CA GLY A 107 5.87 1.51 20.35
C GLY A 107 5.30 1.30 18.94
N THR A 108 4.38 2.14 18.46
CA THR A 108 3.74 1.97 17.15
C THR A 108 4.68 2.17 15.96
N SER A 109 5.65 3.07 16.09
CA SER A 109 6.65 3.35 15.04
C SER A 109 7.43 2.08 14.64
N ASN A 110 7.89 1.30 15.61
CA ASN A 110 8.56 0.02 15.35
C ASN A 110 7.59 -1.08 14.91
N GLY A 111 6.38 -1.09 15.47
CA GLY A 111 5.34 -2.06 15.12
C GLY A 111 4.94 -2.01 13.64
N ALA A 112 4.91 -0.82 13.04
CA ALA A 112 4.56 -0.66 11.62
C ALA A 112 5.55 -1.36 10.68
N TYR A 113 6.86 -1.29 10.96
CA TYR A 113 7.86 -2.00 10.15
C TYR A 113 7.72 -3.52 10.25
N ALA A 114 7.48 -4.03 11.46
CA ALA A 114 7.23 -5.46 11.66
C ALA A 114 5.95 -5.90 10.91
N ALA A 115 4.88 -5.10 10.99
CA ALA A 115 3.64 -5.37 10.27
C ALA A 115 3.85 -5.40 8.75
N ILE A 116 4.60 -4.44 8.17
CA ILE A 116 4.91 -4.42 6.74
C ILE A 116 5.67 -5.68 6.31
N ILE A 117 6.68 -6.12 7.08
CA ILE A 117 7.43 -7.35 6.78
C ILE A 117 6.53 -8.59 6.85
N LEU A 118 5.72 -8.70 7.90
CA LEU A 118 4.78 -9.82 8.07
C LEU A 118 3.72 -9.85 6.96
N LEU A 119 3.19 -8.69 6.56
CA LEU A 119 2.22 -8.57 5.47
C LEU A 119 2.86 -8.91 4.12
N ALA A 120 4.08 -8.46 3.85
CA ALA A 120 4.81 -8.83 2.63
C ALA A 120 5.09 -10.34 2.57
N TRP A 121 5.46 -10.94 3.70
CA TRP A 121 5.61 -12.39 3.83
C TRP A 121 4.28 -13.10 3.56
N TRP A 122 3.19 -12.67 4.19
CA TRP A 122 1.86 -13.27 4.04
C TRP A 122 1.34 -13.17 2.60
N ALA A 123 1.52 -12.00 1.98
CA ALA A 123 1.18 -11.76 0.57
C ALA A 123 1.94 -12.70 -0.37
N SER A 124 3.25 -12.89 -0.13
CA SER A 124 4.07 -13.79 -0.92
C SER A 124 3.69 -15.27 -0.74
N SER A 125 3.29 -15.68 0.46
CA SER A 125 2.82 -17.05 0.73
C SER A 125 1.50 -17.37 0.03
N ARG A 126 0.67 -16.36 -0.25
CA ARG A 126 -0.63 -16.49 -0.93
C ARG A 126 -0.68 -15.69 -2.23
N ARG A 127 0.44 -15.67 -2.98
CA ARG A 127 0.61 -14.82 -4.18
C ARG A 127 -0.42 -15.10 -5.28
N ASP A 128 -0.92 -16.33 -5.36
CA ASP A 128 -1.87 -16.72 -6.40
C ASP A 128 -3.25 -16.09 -6.14
N GLU A 129 -3.64 -15.90 -4.88
CA GLU A 129 -4.91 -15.28 -4.48
C GLU A 129 -4.92 -13.77 -4.70
N ILE A 130 -3.77 -13.10 -4.62
CA ILE A 130 -3.65 -11.66 -4.89
C ILE A 130 -3.43 -11.35 -6.38
N ARG A 131 -3.12 -12.38 -7.20
CA ARG A 131 -2.72 -12.21 -8.60
C ARG A 131 -3.77 -11.49 -9.41
N ASP A 132 -5.04 -11.73 -9.17
CA ASP A 132 -6.14 -11.14 -9.95
C ASP A 132 -6.27 -9.64 -9.76
N PHE A 133 -6.03 -9.13 -8.54
CA PHE A 133 -5.95 -7.69 -8.31
C PHE A 133 -4.67 -7.09 -8.90
N LEU A 134 -3.53 -7.80 -8.77
CA LEU A 134 -2.25 -7.33 -9.31
C LEU A 134 -2.17 -7.37 -10.84
N LYS A 135 -3.12 -7.98 -11.55
CA LYS A 135 -3.21 -7.83 -13.02
C LYS A 135 -3.51 -6.39 -13.44
N TRP A 136 -4.15 -5.59 -12.58
CA TRP A 136 -4.55 -4.23 -12.90
C TRP A 136 -3.36 -3.26 -12.72
N PRO A 137 -2.94 -2.54 -13.78
CA PRO A 137 -1.81 -1.61 -13.70
C PRO A 137 -1.99 -0.50 -12.67
N SER A 138 -3.22 -0.04 -12.45
CA SER A 138 -3.55 0.98 -11.45
C SER A 138 -3.28 0.50 -10.03
N ILE A 139 -3.66 -0.73 -9.68
CA ILE A 139 -3.41 -1.32 -8.36
C ILE A 139 -1.90 -1.48 -8.13
N ARG A 140 -1.19 -2.11 -9.07
CA ARG A 140 0.27 -2.27 -8.96
C ARG A 140 1.00 -0.93 -8.88
N GLY A 141 0.60 0.01 -9.73
CA GLY A 141 1.19 1.35 -9.78
C GLY A 141 1.00 2.11 -8.48
N LEU A 142 -0.22 2.18 -7.96
CA LEU A 142 -0.51 2.86 -6.70
C LEU A 142 0.15 2.19 -5.50
N LEU A 143 0.13 0.86 -5.43
CA LEU A 143 0.79 0.11 -4.34
C LEU A 143 2.32 0.33 -4.35
N ALA A 144 2.95 0.23 -5.52
CA ALA A 144 4.38 0.46 -5.65
C ALA A 144 4.74 1.93 -5.40
N ALA A 145 3.96 2.88 -5.93
CA ALA A 145 4.15 4.31 -5.73
C ALA A 145 4.02 4.71 -4.26
N SER A 146 3.00 4.22 -3.55
CA SER A 146 2.82 4.55 -2.13
C SER A 146 3.97 3.99 -1.28
N LEU A 147 4.33 2.72 -1.47
CA LEU A 147 5.45 2.09 -0.73
C LEU A 147 6.79 2.76 -1.03
N TRP A 148 7.07 3.05 -2.29
CA TRP A 148 8.30 3.71 -2.70
C TRP A 148 8.38 5.15 -2.17
N THR A 149 7.28 5.90 -2.24
CA THR A 149 7.22 7.26 -1.68
C THR A 149 7.42 7.25 -0.16
N TYR A 150 6.79 6.31 0.54
CA TYR A 150 6.97 6.13 1.98
C TYR A 150 8.39 5.72 2.38
N PHE A 151 9.05 4.91 1.54
CA PHE A 151 10.46 4.60 1.74
C PHE A 151 11.33 5.86 1.58
N VAL A 152 11.07 6.67 0.56
CA VAL A 152 11.80 7.93 0.34
C VAL A 152 11.57 8.93 1.46
N THR A 153 10.36 9.01 2.06
CA THR A 153 10.14 9.86 3.25
C THR A 153 11.07 9.46 4.38
N LYS A 154 11.27 8.15 4.60
CA LYS A 154 12.22 7.68 5.59
C LYS A 154 13.69 7.93 5.24
N LEU A 155 14.02 8.11 3.97
CA LEU A 155 15.35 8.59 3.60
C LEU A 155 15.55 10.06 3.98
N PHE A 156 14.50 10.88 3.87
CA PHE A 156 14.51 12.27 4.37
C PHE A 156 14.59 12.31 5.89
N ASP A 157 13.78 11.54 6.63
CA ASP A 157 13.83 11.41 8.10
C ASP A 157 15.24 11.08 8.61
N ARG A 158 15.94 10.19 7.89
CA ARG A 158 17.32 9.77 8.22
C ARG A 158 18.42 10.67 7.69
N HIS A 159 18.07 11.80 7.08
CA HIS A 159 19.00 12.80 6.56
C HIS A 159 20.02 12.28 5.52
N TYR A 160 19.65 11.25 4.75
CA TYR A 160 20.52 10.75 3.67
C TYR A 160 20.75 11.78 2.55
N PHE A 161 19.90 12.81 2.46
CA PHE A 161 20.00 13.91 1.50
C PHE A 161 20.59 15.21 2.08
N SER A 162 21.24 15.14 3.24
CA SER A 162 21.85 16.30 3.93
C SER A 162 22.95 17.02 3.13
N PHE A 163 23.45 16.41 2.06
CA PHE A 163 24.41 17.04 1.13
C PHE A 163 23.77 18.14 0.25
N LEU A 164 22.44 18.26 0.22
CA LEU A 164 21.76 19.27 -0.58
C LEU A 164 21.80 20.67 0.07
N PRO A 165 21.90 21.75 -0.73
CA PRO A 165 21.92 23.11 -0.20
C PRO A 165 20.66 23.45 0.61
N GLY A 166 20.86 24.04 1.80
CA GLY A 166 19.76 24.46 2.67
C GLY A 166 18.90 23.31 3.19
N TYR A 167 19.34 22.06 3.10
CA TYR A 167 18.55 20.86 3.41
C TYR A 167 17.69 20.99 4.69
N TYR A 168 18.30 21.38 5.80
CA TYR A 168 17.60 21.49 7.10
C TYR A 168 16.51 22.57 7.16
N SER A 169 16.47 23.50 6.21
CA SER A 169 15.42 24.53 6.17
C SER A 169 14.14 24.05 5.51
N TRP A 170 14.19 22.95 4.74
CA TRP A 170 13.05 22.48 3.94
C TRP A 170 12.77 20.98 4.07
N ASN A 171 13.70 20.17 4.59
CA ASN A 171 13.56 18.71 4.61
C ASN A 171 12.32 18.26 5.37
N ASN A 172 12.02 18.85 6.52
CA ASN A 172 10.86 18.44 7.33
C ASN A 172 9.55 18.68 6.57
N ASN A 173 9.39 19.84 5.93
CA ASN A 173 8.18 20.13 5.15
C ASN A 173 8.03 19.17 3.95
N VAL A 174 9.14 18.84 3.28
CA VAL A 174 9.14 17.87 2.18
C VAL A 174 8.82 16.45 2.68
N GLU A 175 9.44 16.00 3.77
CA GLU A 175 9.19 14.70 4.37
C GLU A 175 7.72 14.51 4.75
N GLU A 176 7.19 15.42 5.56
CA GLU A 176 5.82 15.34 6.10
C GLU A 176 4.79 15.41 4.96
N SER A 177 5.00 16.30 4.00
CA SER A 177 4.12 16.42 2.83
C SER A 177 4.18 15.19 1.92
N LEU A 178 5.36 14.57 1.73
CA LEU A 178 5.48 13.31 0.97
C LEU A 178 4.78 12.16 1.70
N GLU A 179 4.84 12.11 3.03
CA GLU A 179 4.17 11.09 3.83
C GLU A 179 2.65 11.19 3.65
N THR A 180 2.09 12.41 3.72
CA THR A 180 0.68 12.67 3.40
C THR A 180 0.32 12.27 1.97
N LEU A 181 1.17 12.56 0.98
CA LEU A 181 0.92 12.12 -0.40
C LEU A 181 0.95 10.60 -0.54
N ALA A 182 1.82 9.90 0.19
CA ALA A 182 1.80 8.45 0.26
C ALA A 182 0.49 7.92 0.86
N HIS A 183 -0.01 8.54 1.94
CA HIS A 183 -1.34 8.23 2.49
C HIS A 183 -2.47 8.49 1.48
N ALA A 184 -2.41 9.58 0.72
CA ALA A 184 -3.38 9.86 -0.34
C ALA A 184 -3.35 8.82 -1.47
N MET A 185 -2.16 8.34 -1.85
CA MET A 185 -2.01 7.23 -2.80
C MET A 185 -2.59 5.92 -2.27
N VAL A 186 -2.45 5.65 -0.97
CA VAL A 186 -3.08 4.51 -0.30
C VAL A 186 -4.61 4.65 -0.29
N LEU A 187 -5.16 5.82 0.00
CA LEU A 187 -6.59 6.08 -0.11
C LEU A 187 -7.09 5.84 -1.55
N ALA A 188 -6.38 6.35 -2.55
CA ALA A 188 -6.68 6.11 -3.95
C ALA A 188 -6.63 4.61 -4.32
N LEU A 189 -5.65 3.87 -3.78
CA LEU A 189 -5.54 2.41 -3.94
C LEU A 189 -6.79 1.69 -3.40
N VAL A 190 -7.28 2.08 -2.22
CA VAL A 190 -8.52 1.52 -1.64
C VAL A 190 -9.73 1.80 -2.54
N VAL A 191 -9.87 3.03 -3.04
CA VAL A 191 -10.97 3.42 -3.95
C VAL A 191 -10.91 2.63 -5.26
N VAL A 192 -9.73 2.50 -5.87
CA VAL A 192 -9.53 1.72 -7.10
C VAL A 192 -9.82 0.24 -6.86
N THR A 193 -9.45 -0.29 -5.69
CA THR A 193 -9.73 -1.67 -5.30
C THR A 193 -11.22 -1.94 -5.17
N LEU A 194 -11.99 -1.02 -4.57
CA LEU A 194 -13.45 -1.11 -4.53
C LEU A 194 -14.04 -1.22 -5.94
N ARG A 195 -13.65 -0.29 -6.83
CA ARG A 195 -14.14 -0.26 -8.21
C ARG A 195 -13.87 -1.57 -8.94
N ILE A 196 -12.66 -2.11 -8.82
CA ILE A 196 -12.26 -3.37 -9.47
C ILE A 196 -12.99 -4.57 -8.85
N GLY A 197 -13.10 -4.62 -7.51
CA GLY A 197 -13.80 -5.68 -6.81
C GLY A 197 -15.29 -5.75 -7.20
N SER A 198 -15.96 -4.61 -7.34
CA SER A 198 -17.35 -4.55 -7.82
C SER A 198 -17.51 -5.08 -9.24
N LEU A 199 -16.53 -4.83 -10.13
CA LEU A 199 -16.55 -5.36 -11.50
C LEU A 199 -16.32 -6.87 -11.55
N GLN A 200 -15.53 -7.43 -10.65
CA GLN A 200 -15.27 -8.87 -10.55
C GLN A 200 -16.47 -9.63 -9.95
N GLY A 201 -17.05 -9.12 -8.85
CA GLY A 201 -18.22 -9.73 -8.21
C GLY A 201 -19.45 -9.81 -9.12
N GLY A 202 -19.63 -8.83 -10.02
CA GLY A 202 -20.71 -8.84 -11.01
C GLY A 202 -20.54 -9.89 -12.12
N ARG A 203 -19.33 -10.42 -12.36
CA ARG A 203 -19.07 -11.47 -13.36
C ARG A 203 -19.33 -12.86 -12.80
N GLY A 204 -18.87 -13.13 -11.57
CA GLY A 204 -19.10 -14.41 -10.90
C GLY A 204 -20.59 -14.76 -10.75
N ALA A 205 -21.47 -13.78 -10.56
CA ALA A 205 -22.91 -13.99 -10.49
C ALA A 205 -23.57 -14.28 -11.87
N ARG A 206 -22.96 -13.86 -12.98
CA ARG A 206 -23.47 -14.11 -14.34
C ARG A 206 -23.03 -15.45 -14.89
N ASP A 207 -21.85 -15.93 -14.47
CA ASP A 207 -21.27 -17.19 -14.94
C ASP A 207 -21.66 -18.38 -14.04
N ALA A 208 -22.47 -18.16 -13.00
CA ALA A 208 -23.05 -19.24 -12.22
C ALA A 208 -23.95 -20.08 -13.15
N PRO A 209 -23.68 -21.39 -13.33
CA PRO A 209 -24.51 -22.21 -14.21
C PRO A 209 -25.95 -22.11 -13.75
N ALA A 210 -26.86 -21.80 -14.69
CA ALA A 210 -28.29 -21.79 -14.42
C ALA A 210 -28.61 -23.09 -13.69
N SER A 211 -29.15 -22.98 -12.47
CA SER A 211 -29.50 -24.14 -11.66
C SER A 211 -30.30 -25.09 -12.55
N PRO A 212 -29.86 -26.34 -12.76
CA PRO A 212 -30.56 -27.27 -13.62
C PRO A 212 -32.02 -27.28 -13.18
N GLY A 213 -32.89 -26.83 -14.09
CA GLY A 213 -34.30 -26.62 -13.80
C GLY A 213 -34.88 -27.87 -13.16
N SER A 214 -35.66 -27.67 -12.09
CA SER A 214 -36.45 -28.70 -11.43
C SER A 214 -37.63 -29.14 -12.30
N ASP A 215 -37.39 -29.40 -13.58
CA ASP A 215 -38.38 -29.92 -14.54
C ASP A 215 -38.44 -31.45 -14.41
N ALA A 216 -38.72 -31.91 -13.18
CA ALA A 216 -39.09 -33.29 -12.89
C ALA A 216 -40.42 -33.26 -12.15
N ALA A 217 -41.50 -33.11 -12.92
CA ALA A 217 -42.87 -33.41 -12.54
C ALA A 217 -43.57 -34.06 -13.73
#